data_AF-A0A0F3M749-F1
#
_entry.id   AF-A0A0F3M749-F1
#
_cell.length_a   1.000
_cell.length_b   1.000
_cell.length_c   1.000
_cell.angle_alpha   90.00
_cell.angle_beta   90.00
_cell.angle_gamma   90.00
#
_symmetry.space_group_name_H-M   'P 1'
#
loop_
_entity.id
_entity.type
_entity.pdbx_description
1 polymer ?
#
loop_
_entity_poly.entity_id
_entity_poly.type
_entity_poly.pdbx_seq_one_letter_code
_entity_poly.pdbx_strand_id
1 'polypeptide(L)' 'MSLQQSGIKGNIIASAGISNLKNYSPFPGEKIIIAADNDSKNSITNNTVIKAAKMLEMKGAITCIVKPPENG' A
#
# COMPACT_ATOMS: atom_id res chain seq x y z
N MET A 1 15.29 -5.87 -2.75
CA MET A 1 15.24 -6.02 -1.28
C MET A 1 13.91 -6.67 -0.93
N SER A 2 13.88 -7.88 -0.38
CA SER A 2 12.64 -8.53 0.06
C SER A 2 12.35 -8.20 1.53
N LEU A 3 11.08 -8.18 1.94
CA LEU A 3 10.70 -7.98 3.35
C LEU A 3 11.39 -8.98 4.29
N GLN A 4 11.67 -10.19 3.78
CA GLN A 4 12.43 -11.23 4.48
C GLN A 4 13.89 -10.83 4.72
N GLN A 5 14.55 -10.15 3.77
CA GLN A 5 15.91 -9.64 3.96
C GLN A 5 15.98 -8.57 5.04
N SER A 6 14.90 -7.82 5.25
CA SER A 6 14.77 -6.81 6.31
C SER A 6 14.30 -7.39 7.65
N GLY A 7 14.13 -8.71 7.77
CA GLY A 7 13.64 -9.37 8.98
C GLY A 7 12.15 -9.11 9.30
N ILE A 8 11.40 -8.54 8.36
CA ILE A 8 9.99 -8.20 8.55
C ILE A 8 9.14 -9.42 8.17
N LYS A 9 8.36 -9.92 9.14
CA LYS A 9 7.32 -10.92 8.88
C LYS A 9 6.10 -10.24 8.27
N GLY A 10 5.94 -10.36 6.96
CA GLY A 10 4.80 -9.83 6.23
C GLY A 10 4.65 -10.49 4.86
N ASN A 11 3.45 -10.41 4.28
CA ASN A 11 3.18 -10.91 2.94
C ASN A 11 3.12 -9.73 1.95
N ILE A 12 3.75 -9.87 0.79
CA ILE A 12 3.66 -8.87 -0.28
C ILE A 12 2.42 -9.19 -1.10
N ILE A 13 1.41 -8.33 -1.01
CA ILE A 13 0.13 -8.51 -1.72
C ILE A 13 0.26 -8.06 -3.19
N ALA A 14 1.03 -7.02 -3.47
CA ALA A 14 1.33 -6.53 -4.81
C ALA A 14 2.62 -5.70 -4.82
N SER A 15 3.38 -5.75 -5.92
CA SER A 15 4.65 -5.01 -6.06
C SER A 15 4.72 -4.10 -7.29
N ALA A 16 3.78 -4.19 -8.25
CA ALA A 16 3.91 -3.54 -9.56
C ALA A 16 2.59 -2.92 -10.07
N GLY A 17 1.88 -2.20 -9.20
CA GLY A 17 0.70 -1.43 -9.58
C GLY A 17 -0.55 -1.79 -8.79
N ILE A 18 -1.22 -0.75 -8.30
CA ILE A 18 -2.45 -0.82 -7.50
C ILE A 18 -3.61 -1.51 -8.22
N SER A 19 -3.55 -1.63 -9.56
CA SER A 19 -4.56 -2.34 -10.36
C SER A 19 -4.81 -3.77 -9.88
N ASN A 20 -3.80 -4.46 -9.33
CA ASN A 20 -3.93 -5.82 -8.84
C ASN A 20 -4.66 -5.92 -7.49
N LEU A 21 -4.78 -4.82 -6.74
CA LEU A 21 -5.50 -4.77 -5.45
C LEU A 21 -7.02 -4.94 -5.62
N LYS A 22 -7.56 -4.76 -6.84
CA LYS A 22 -9.00 -4.88 -7.06
C LYS A 22 -9.55 -6.25 -6.65
N ASN A 23 -8.76 -7.29 -6.93
CA ASN A 23 -9.11 -8.68 -6.68
C ASN A 23 -8.72 -9.14 -5.26
N TYR A 24 -8.01 -8.31 -4.49
CA TYR A 24 -7.70 -8.61 -3.10
C TYR A 24 -8.95 -8.44 -2.24
N SER A 25 -9.30 -9.48 -1.49
CA SER A 25 -10.42 -9.48 -0.55
C SER A 25 -9.87 -9.63 0.85
N PRO A 26 -9.66 -8.51 1.56
CA PRO A 26 -9.14 -8.55 2.91
C PRO A 26 -10.15 -9.16 3.89
N PHE A 27 -9.66 -9.73 4.98
CA PHE A 27 -10.52 -10.10 6.10
C PHE A 27 -10.85 -8.87 6.97
N PRO A 28 -12.01 -8.84 7.65
CA PRO A 28 -12.35 -7.75 8.56
C PRO A 28 -11.27 -7.54 9.63
N GLY A 29 -10.72 -6.32 9.72
CA GLY A 29 -9.65 -5.96 10.65
C GLY A 29 -8.23 -6.27 10.15
N GLU A 30 -8.06 -6.75 8.91
CA GLU A 30 -6.74 -6.97 8.33
C GLU A 30 -5.93 -5.68 8.25
N LYS A 31 -4.69 -5.70 8.75
CA LYS A 31 -3.78 -4.54 8.71
C LYS A 31 -2.95 -4.56 7.44
N ILE A 32 -3.12 -3.55 6.60
CA ILE A 32 -2.42 -3.43 5.31
C ILE A 32 -1.58 -2.16 5.28
N ILE A 33 -0.29 -2.32 4.96
CA ILE A 33 0.62 -1.20 4.74
C ILE A 33 0.76 -0.96 3.25
N ILE A 34 0.46 0.25 2.81
CA ILE A 34 0.65 0.70 1.42
C ILE A 34 1.90 1.57 1.40
N ALA A 35 3.02 0.97 1.02
CA ALA A 35 4.27 1.70 0.79
C ALA A 35 4.23 2.34 -0.60
N ALA A 36 4.33 3.67 -0.64
CA ALA A 36 4.33 4.45 -1.87
C ALA A 36 5.54 5.40 -1.91
N ASP A 37 6.08 5.63 -3.09
CA ASP A 37 7.15 6.61 -3.29
C ASP A 37 6.64 8.02 -2.96
N ASN A 38 7.51 8.81 -2.33
CA ASN A 38 7.22 10.21 -2.04
C ASN A 38 7.65 11.11 -3.20
N ASP A 39 7.14 10.82 -4.39
CA ASP A 39 7.31 11.73 -5.53
C ASP A 39 6.30 12.87 -5.38
N SER A 40 6.73 13.96 -4.75
CA SER A 40 5.91 15.15 -4.50
C SER A 40 5.43 15.86 -5.77
N LYS A 41 5.85 15.41 -6.94
CA LYS A 41 5.47 16.00 -8.24
C LYS A 41 4.37 15.21 -8.96
N ASN A 42 4.09 13.96 -8.58
CA ASN A 42 3.20 13.10 -9.34
C ASN A 42 1.83 12.92 -8.66
N SER A 43 0.91 13.86 -8.93
CA SER A 43 -0.46 13.88 -8.40
C SER A 43 -1.27 12.61 -8.72
N ILE A 44 -0.93 11.93 -9.82
CA ILE A 44 -1.54 10.67 -10.26
C ILE A 44 -1.22 9.55 -9.25
N THR A 45 0.02 9.47 -8.79
CA THR A 45 0.48 8.46 -7.83
C THR A 45 -0.22 8.62 -6.49
N ASN A 46 -0.35 9.86 -6.01
CA ASN A 46 -1.05 10.17 -4.76
C ASN A 46 -2.55 9.80 -4.81
N ASN A 47 -3.24 10.15 -5.89
CA ASN A 47 -4.66 9.83 -6.02
C ASN A 47 -4.89 8.31 -6.11
N THR A 48 -3.97 7.59 -6.75
CA THR A 48 -4.08 6.14 -6.92
C THR A 48 -3.88 5.43 -5.58
N VAL A 49 -2.91 5.85 -4.77
CA VAL A 49 -2.65 5.31 -3.41
C VAL A 49 -3.84 5.56 -2.48
N ILE A 50 -4.40 6.78 -2.49
CA ILE A 50 -5.58 7.11 -1.68
C ILE A 50 -6.80 6.27 -2.09
N LYS A 51 -7.02 6.08 -3.40
CA LYS A 51 -8.12 5.23 -3.89
C LYS A 51 -7.94 3.76 -3.46
N ALA A 52 -6.72 3.26 -3.47
CA ALA A 52 -6.41 1.91 -3.00
C ALA A 52 -6.74 1.72 -1.52
N ALA A 53 -6.30 2.66 -0.68
CA ALA A 53 -6.57 2.67 0.75
C ALA A 53 -8.08 2.62 1.02
N LYS A 54 -8.83 3.56 0.44
CA LYS A 54 -10.30 3.62 0.57
C LYS A 54 -10.97 2.33 0.11
N MET A 55 -10.52 1.75 -1.00
CA MET A 55 -11.08 0.49 -1.51
C MET A 55 -10.93 -0.65 -0.50
N LEU A 56 -9.75 -0.78 0.10
CA LEU A 56 -9.46 -1.82 1.08
C LEU A 56 -10.22 -1.58 2.40
N GLU A 57 -10.33 -0.32 2.83
CA GLU A 57 -11.13 0.08 3.99
C GLU A 57 -12.62 -0.24 3.81
N MET A 58 -13.18 0.04 2.62
CA MET A 58 -14.56 -0.37 2.30
C MET A 58 -14.78 -1.89 2.33
N LYS A 59 -13.73 -2.68 2.14
CA LYS A 59 -13.77 -4.15 2.28
C LYS A 59 -13.49 -4.63 3.71
N GLY A 60 -13.30 -3.72 4.67
CA GLY A 60 -13.10 -4.04 6.09
C GLY A 60 -11.65 -4.12 6.54
N ALA A 61 -10.67 -3.76 5.70
CA ALA A 61 -9.27 -3.65 6.13
C ALA A 61 -9.02 -2.36 6.92
N ILE A 62 -7.92 -2.35 7.68
CA ILE A 62 -7.33 -1.16 8.28
C ILE A 62 -6.07 -0.84 7.47
N THR A 63 -6.06 0.31 6.81
CA THR A 63 -4.93 0.70 5.95
C THR A 63 -4.04 1.76 6.55
N CYS A 64 -2.75 1.68 6.25
CA CYS A 64 -1.77 2.72 6.58
C CYS A 64 -0.94 3.02 5.34
N ILE A 65 -0.94 4.27 4.89
CA ILE A 65 -0.09 4.73 3.79
C ILE A 65 1.23 5.20 4.39
N VAL A 66 2.34 4.60 3.95
CA VAL A 66 3.69 5.01 4.34
C VAL A 66 4.44 5.54 3.13
N LYS A 67 5.15 6.65 3.34
CA LYS A 67 5.95 7.32 2.32
C LYS A 67 7.33 7.62 2.91
N PRO A 68 8.43 7.47 2.15
CA PRO A 68 9.73 7.92 2.60
C PRO A 68 9.75 9.44 2.77
N PRO A 69 10.60 10.01 3.64
CA PRO A 69 10.83 11.46 3.66
C PRO A 69 11.34 11.93 2.29
N GLU A 70 11.06 13.19 1.92
CA GLU A 70 11.47 13.76 0.61
C GLU A 70 12.99 13.76 0.38
N ASN A 71 13.77 13.66 1.46
CA ASN A 71 15.23 13.59 1.42
C ASN A 71 15.65 12.22 1.95
N GLY A 72 16.00 11.31 1.04
CA GLY A 72 16.65 10.04 1.34
C GLY A 72 18.11 10.23 1.74
#